data_AF-A0A1H0USX7-F1
#
_entry.id   AF-A0A1H0USX7-F1
#
_cell.length_a   1.000
_cell.length_b   1.000
_cell.length_c   1.000
_cell.angle_alpha   90.00
_cell.angle_beta   90.00
_cell.angle_gamma   90.00
#
_symmetry.space_group_name_H-M   'P 1'
#
loop_
_entity.id
_entity.type
_entity.pdbx_description
1 polymer ?
#
loop_
_entity_poly.entity_id
_entity_poly.type
_entity_poly.pdbx_seq_one_letter_code
_entity_poly.pdbx_strand_id
1 'polypeptide(L)' 'YDSSNCMVNVPGEKLVILQGLHDFIVVESNNTLLICPRDQEQNVKQVVADVKAKFGTKYI' A
#
# COMPACT_ATOMS: atom_id res chain seq x y z
N TYR A 1 6.82 14.63 10.73
CA TYR A 1 5.39 14.39 11.01
C TYR A 1 4.45 15.25 10.18
N ASP A 2 4.93 15.94 9.14
CA ASP A 2 4.08 16.63 8.17
C ASP A 2 3.63 15.60 7.11
N SER A 3 2.47 15.01 7.30
CA SER A 3 1.87 14.03 6.40
C SER A 3 0.36 14.27 6.42
N SER A 4 -0.29 14.30 5.26
CA SER A 4 -1.73 14.62 5.18
C SER A 4 -2.42 13.77 4.12
N ASN A 5 -3.73 13.57 4.31
CA ASN A 5 -4.61 12.87 3.37
C ASN A 5 -4.16 11.45 2.96
N CYS A 6 -3.37 10.78 3.79
CA CYS A 6 -2.98 9.38 3.57
C CYS A 6 -4.06 8.41 4.03
N MET A 7 -4.29 7.35 3.26
CA MET A 7 -5.13 6.22 3.66
C MET A 7 -4.24 5.06 4.08
N VAL A 8 -4.29 4.64 5.34
CA VAL A 8 -3.43 3.59 5.88
C VAL A 8 -4.27 2.41 6.36
N ASN A 9 -4.03 1.23 5.80
CA ASN A 9 -4.66 -0.03 6.21
C ASN A 9 -3.57 -1.08 6.46
N VAL A 10 -3.23 -1.31 7.72
CA VAL A 10 -2.22 -2.27 8.16
C VAL A 10 -2.76 -3.14 9.30
N PRO A 11 -2.25 -4.36 9.50
CA PRO A 11 -2.62 -5.21 10.62
C PRO A 11 -2.39 -4.52 11.98
N GLY A 12 -3.30 -4.75 12.94
CA GLY A 12 -3.43 -3.94 14.16
C GLY A 12 -2.22 -3.90 15.11
N GLU A 13 -1.29 -4.84 15.00
CA GLU A 13 -0.09 -4.89 15.84
C GLU A 13 1.13 -4.18 15.23
N LYS A 14 0.98 -3.57 14.05
CA LYS A 14 2.10 -2.95 13.33
C LYS A 14 2.17 -1.44 13.56
N LEU A 15 3.29 -0.97 14.11
CA LEU A 15 3.60 0.45 14.17
C LEU A 15 4.00 0.95 12.77
N VAL A 16 3.30 1.97 12.28
CA VAL A 16 3.59 2.63 10.99
C VAL A 16 3.87 4.11 11.25
N ILE A 17 5.00 4.58 10.74
CA ILE A 17 5.44 5.98 10.87
C ILE A 17 5.53 6.57 9.46
N LEU A 18 4.78 7.64 9.21
CA LEU A 18 4.76 8.36 7.94
C LEU A 18 5.25 9.80 8.14
N GLN A 19 6.22 10.24 7.34
CA GLN A 19 6.76 11.60 7.38
C GLN A 19 6.95 12.12 5.96
N GLY A 20 6.39 13.30 5.66
CA GLY A 20 6.47 13.93 4.35
C GLY A 20 5.60 13.24 3.29
N LEU A 21 4.63 12.42 3.70
CA LEU A 21 3.79 11.65 2.79
C LEU A 21 2.40 12.30 2.68
N HIS A 22 2.03 12.67 1.46
CA HIS A 22 0.78 13.38 1.18
C HIS A 22 0.03 12.72 0.04
N ASP A 23 -1.27 12.46 0.24
CA ASP A 23 -2.14 11.87 -0.78
C ASP A 23 -1.70 10.45 -1.23
N PHE A 24 -1.23 9.61 -0.29
CA PHE A 24 -0.87 8.21 -0.58
C PHE A 24 -1.83 7.21 0.07
N ILE A 25 -1.89 6.02 -0.53
CA ILE A 25 -2.51 4.82 -0.01
C ILE A 25 -1.38 3.88 0.45
N VAL A 26 -1.44 3.47 1.71
CA VAL A 26 -0.52 2.52 2.35
C VAL A 26 -1.35 1.32 2.79
N VAL A 27 -1.24 0.19 2.10
CA VAL A 27 -2.02 -1.01 2.39
C VAL A 27 -1.09 -2.19 2.56
N GLU A 28 -1.26 -2.93 3.65
CA GLU A 28 -0.57 -4.20 3.87
C GLU A 28 -1.56 -5.36 3.91
N SER A 29 -1.24 -6.40 3.16
CA SER A 29 -2.00 -7.65 3.15
C SER A 29 -1.07 -8.78 2.69
N ASN A 30 -1.22 -9.97 3.27
CA ASN A 30 -0.57 -11.18 2.80
C ASN A 30 0.96 -11.03 2.64
N ASN A 31 1.62 -10.44 3.64
CA ASN A 31 3.07 -10.21 3.61
C ASN A 31 3.55 -9.29 2.47
N THR A 32 2.64 -8.49 1.90
CA THR A 32 2.90 -7.48 0.87
C THR A 32 2.49 -6.10 1.39
N LEU A 33 3.34 -5.10 1.16
CA LEU A 33 3.05 -3.69 1.44
C LEU A 33 2.95 -2.93 0.10
N LEU A 34 1.82 -2.30 -0.14
CA LEU A 34 1.58 -1.41 -1.26
C LEU A 34 1.60 0.03 -0.78
N ILE A 35 2.39 0.86 -1.46
CA ILE A 35 2.42 2.31 -1.27
C ILE A 35 2.25 2.96 -2.64
N CYS A 36 1.18 3.72 -2.83
CA CYS A 36 0.91 4.38 -4.12
C CYS A 36 0.15 5.69 -3.95
N PRO A 37 0.25 6.63 -4.91
CA PRO A 37 -0.55 7.84 -4.91
C PRO A 37 -2.06 7.53 -4.93
N ARG A 38 -2.86 8.34 -4.24
CA ARG A 38 -4.29 8.12 -4.05
C ARG A 38 -5.10 8.29 -5.35
N ASP A 39 -4.67 9.17 -6.23
CA ASP A 39 -5.24 9.32 -7.58
C ASP A 39 -5.08 8.05 -8.44
N GLN A 40 -4.15 7.16 -8.08
CA GLN A 40 -3.88 5.89 -8.74
C GLN A 40 -4.67 4.71 -8.14
N GLU A 41 -5.64 4.95 -7.25
CA GLU A 41 -6.44 3.90 -6.60
C GLU A 41 -7.11 2.94 -7.61
N GLN A 42 -7.58 3.44 -8.74
CA GLN A 42 -8.13 2.60 -9.82
C GLN A 42 -7.10 1.62 -10.39
N ASN A 43 -5.83 2.05 -10.47
CA ASN A 43 -4.72 1.27 -11.00
C ASN A 43 -4.14 0.28 -9.98
N VAL A 44 -4.43 0.46 -8.69
CA VAL A 44 -4.00 -0.47 -7.61
C VAL A 44 -4.39 -1.91 -7.92
N LYS A 45 -5.62 -2.14 -8.41
CA LYS A 45 -6.09 -3.49 -8.75
C LYS A 45 -5.25 -4.14 -9.85
N GLN A 46 -4.86 -3.37 -10.86
CA GLN A 46 -3.97 -3.84 -11.93
C GLN A 46 -2.56 -4.09 -11.40
N VAL A 47 -2.01 -3.18 -10.60
CA VAL A 47 -0.68 -3.35 -9.99
C VAL A 47 -0.63 -4.61 -9.13
N VAL A 48 -1.65 -4.88 -8.32
CA VAL A 48 -1.74 -6.10 -7.50
C VAL A 48 -1.84 -7.36 -8.38
N ALA A 49 -2.60 -7.30 -9.47
CA ALA A 49 -2.69 -8.41 -10.43
C ALA A 49 -1.34 -8.68 -11.13
N ASP A 50 -0.66 -7.63 -11.55
CA ASP A 50 0.67 -7.71 -12.20
C ASP A 50 1.74 -8.22 -11.24
N VAL A 51 1.72 -7.78 -9.98
CA VAL A 51 2.63 -8.27 -8.93
C VAL A 51 2.38 -9.75 -8.68
N LYS A 52 1.12 -10.20 -8.60
CA LYS A 52 0.77 -11.62 -8.50
C LYS A 52 1.29 -12.42 -9.69
N ALA A 53 1.16 -11.89 -10.90
CA ALA A 53 1.64 -12.53 -12.13
C ALA A 53 3.17 -12.60 -12.19
N LYS A 54 3.89 -11.57 -11.73
CA LYS A 54 5.35 -11.47 -11.78
C LYS A 54 6.08 -12.19 -10.65
N PHE A 55 5.56 -12.14 -9.43
CA PHE A 55 6.24 -12.66 -8.23
C PHE A 55 5.65 -13.97 -7.71
N GLY A 56 4.56 -14.47 -8.32
CA GLY A 56 3.90 -15.72 -7.94
C GLY A 56 3.23 -15.67 -6.56
N THR A 57 2.73 -16.81 -6.08
CA THR A 57 2.06 -16.99 -4.77
C THR A 57 2.95 -16.77 -3.54
N LYS A 58 4.21 -16.36 -3.71
CA LYS A 58 5.21 -16.31 -2.63
C LYS A 58 4.95 -15.22 -1.58
N TYR A 59 3.99 -14.33 -1.85
CA TYR A 59 3.57 -13.22 -0.99
C TYR A 59 2.03 -13.15 -0.92
N ILE A 60 1.36 -14.31 -0.85
CA ILE A 60 -0.09 -14.46 -0.62
C ILE A 60 -0.32 -15.16 0.73
#